data_AF-A0A358MA57-F1
#
_entry.id   AF-A0A358MA57-F1
#
_cell.length_a   1.000
_cell.length_b   1.000
_cell.length_c   1.000
_cell.angle_alpha   90.00
_cell.angle_beta   90.00
_cell.angle_gamma   90.00
#
_symmetry.space_group_name_H-M   'P 1'
#
loop_
_entity.id
_entity.type
_entity.pdbx_description
1 polymer ?
#
loop_
_entity_poly.entity_id
_entity_poly.type
_entity_poly.pdbx_seq_one_letter_code
_entity_poly.pdbx_strand_id
1 'polypeptide(L)'
;LSLLGPKYSGDAIDAISAKDGVDFSTVWSSVVKMLVCYVLSAVLSYLLAVLMIQISQRIVYTMRRQLFEKLTALPVSYFDTHTTGDIISRISYDIDTVNASLSQDLVQVMTSVYTVIGSLVFMWQISKPLIAVFAVTVPASILFTRYRSKRVRPLFHRRSQKLGALNGYAEEMLSGNRTICAYHREDEICRRFGVRNKDAMDAYYEAEYYGATLGPSVNFINNFSISLIMIFGGILYMYSQNGTFAAGSLFFITLGGVAQFVQYSRKFAGPINEFANILNEFQSAFAAAERIFRIIDEQPESPDPADAPALSGVSGKVELQNVSFGYSPEKTILH
;
A
#
# COMPACT_ATOMS: atom_id res chain seq x y z
N LEU A 1 -1.92 -21.68 -7.30
CA LEU A 1 -2.10 -22.05 -8.73
C LEU A 1 -1.11 -21.33 -9.66
N SER A 2 -0.96 -20.01 -9.52
CA SER A 2 0.03 -19.21 -10.25
C SER A 2 1.48 -19.71 -10.15
N LEU A 3 1.85 -20.34 -9.03
CA LEU A 3 3.17 -20.95 -8.82
C LEU A 3 3.39 -22.27 -9.57
N LEU A 4 2.33 -22.93 -10.06
CA LEU A 4 2.48 -24.18 -10.82
C LEU A 4 2.86 -23.95 -12.28
N GLY A 5 2.61 -22.74 -12.81
CA GLY A 5 2.95 -22.38 -14.19
C GLY A 5 4.44 -22.58 -14.53
N PRO A 6 5.36 -22.00 -13.75
CA PRO A 6 6.80 -22.23 -13.94
C PRO A 6 7.16 -23.72 -13.91
N LYS A 7 6.58 -24.49 -12.98
CA LYS A 7 6.81 -25.94 -12.89
C LYS A 7 6.50 -26.65 -14.21
N TYR A 8 5.27 -26.53 -14.71
CA TYR A 8 4.89 -27.18 -15.97
C TYR A 8 5.67 -26.65 -17.18
N SER A 9 6.07 -25.36 -17.15
CA SER A 9 6.97 -24.80 -18.18
C SER A 9 8.33 -25.49 -18.18
N GLY A 10 8.90 -25.82 -17.02
CA GLY A 10 10.14 -26.60 -16.96
C GLY A 10 9.96 -28.05 -17.39
N ASP A 11 8.86 -28.70 -16.98
CA ASP A 11 8.56 -30.08 -17.38
C ASP A 11 8.44 -30.19 -18.92
N ALA A 12 7.85 -29.18 -19.57
CA ALA A 12 7.79 -29.10 -21.03
C ALA A 12 9.18 -28.91 -21.68
N ILE A 13 10.04 -28.07 -21.10
CA ILE A 13 11.41 -27.85 -21.61
C ILE A 13 12.25 -29.12 -21.49
N ASP A 14 12.09 -29.87 -20.40
CA ASP A 14 12.78 -31.15 -20.19
C ASP A 14 12.32 -32.21 -21.19
N ALA A 15 11.02 -32.26 -21.51
CA ALA A 15 10.47 -33.17 -22.52
C ALA A 15 10.92 -32.86 -23.96
N ILE A 16 11.29 -31.60 -24.25
CA ILE A 16 11.85 -31.19 -25.53
C ILE A 16 13.35 -31.54 -25.63
N SER A 17 14.06 -31.52 -24.50
CA SER A 17 15.52 -31.71 -24.44
C SER A 17 15.95 -33.17 -24.22
N ALA A 18 15.02 -34.13 -24.34
CA ALA A 18 15.30 -35.54 -24.11
C ALA A 18 16.25 -36.10 -25.19
N LYS A 19 17.20 -36.96 -24.77
CA LYS A 19 18.25 -37.54 -25.65
C LYS A 19 17.69 -38.38 -26.81
N ASP A 20 16.45 -38.86 -26.70
CA ASP A 20 15.81 -39.77 -27.67
C ASP A 20 14.83 -39.06 -28.63
N GLY A 21 14.77 -37.72 -28.61
CA GLY A 21 13.86 -36.91 -29.43
C GLY A 21 12.80 -36.17 -28.59
N VAL A 22 11.96 -35.36 -29.25
CA VAL A 22 10.93 -34.56 -28.58
C VAL A 22 9.75 -35.43 -28.17
N ASP A 23 9.46 -35.52 -26.87
CA ASP A 23 8.24 -36.16 -26.37
C ASP A 23 7.04 -35.20 -26.47
N PHE A 24 6.41 -35.19 -27.65
CA PHE A 24 5.23 -34.37 -27.92
C PHE A 24 4.04 -34.67 -26.98
N SER A 25 3.94 -35.89 -26.45
CA SER A 25 2.85 -36.27 -25.53
C SER A 25 3.01 -35.54 -24.19
N THR A 26 4.23 -35.57 -23.63
CA THR A 26 4.54 -34.88 -22.37
C THR A 26 4.49 -33.36 -22.54
N VAL A 27 4.96 -32.82 -23.67
CA VAL A 27 4.85 -31.39 -23.99
C VAL A 27 3.38 -30.95 -24.05
N TRP A 28 2.53 -31.67 -24.80
CA TRP A 28 1.11 -31.32 -24.92
C TRP A 28 0.38 -31.42 -23.58
N SER A 29 0.67 -32.47 -22.79
CA SER A 29 0.13 -32.62 -21.43
C SER A 29 0.50 -31.45 -20.53
N SER A 30 1.76 -31.00 -20.57
CA SER A 30 2.25 -29.86 -19.78
C SER A 30 1.61 -28.55 -20.22
N VAL A 31 1.46 -28.31 -21.52
CA VAL A 31 0.78 -27.12 -22.05
C VAL A 31 -0.70 -27.08 -21.65
N VAL A 32 -1.42 -28.20 -21.74
CA VAL A 32 -2.82 -28.27 -21.31
C VAL A 32 -2.94 -28.01 -19.80
N LYS A 33 -2.07 -28.60 -18.98
CA LYS A 33 -2.02 -28.34 -17.53
C LYS A 33 -1.75 -26.87 -17.21
N MET A 34 -0.83 -26.22 -17.94
CA MET A 34 -0.58 -24.78 -17.83
C MET A 34 -1.81 -23.96 -18.17
N LEU A 35 -2.47 -24.26 -19.30
CA LEU A 35 -3.65 -23.55 -19.75
C LEU A 35 -4.79 -23.66 -18.72
N VAL A 36 -5.08 -24.87 -18.25
CA VAL A 36 -6.08 -25.10 -17.21
C VAL A 36 -5.74 -24.35 -15.93
N CYS A 37 -4.47 -24.39 -15.49
CA CYS A 37 -4.03 -23.66 -14.30
C CYS A 37 -4.13 -22.14 -14.47
N TYR A 38 -3.82 -21.58 -15.63
CA TYR A 38 -3.93 -20.14 -15.86
C TYR A 38 -5.37 -19.68 -15.97
N VAL A 39 -6.23 -20.43 -16.67
CA VAL A 39 -7.67 -20.14 -16.75
C VAL A 39 -8.29 -20.21 -15.36
N LEU A 40 -8.04 -21.29 -14.60
CA LEU A 40 -8.56 -21.43 -13.24
C LEU A 40 -8.00 -20.35 -12.31
N SER A 41 -6.73 -19.97 -12.46
CA SER A 41 -6.13 -18.87 -11.68
C SER A 41 -6.81 -17.54 -11.98
N ALA A 42 -7.09 -17.24 -13.26
CA ALA A 42 -7.77 -16.02 -13.67
C ALA A 42 -9.21 -15.96 -13.13
N VAL A 43 -9.94 -17.07 -13.22
CA VAL A 43 -11.31 -17.18 -12.67
C VAL A 43 -11.32 -17.00 -11.16
N LEU A 44 -10.41 -17.66 -10.43
CA LEU A 44 -10.30 -17.52 -8.97
C LEU A 44 -9.88 -16.10 -8.56
N SER A 45 -8.94 -15.48 -9.28
CA SER A 45 -8.54 -14.09 -9.02
C SER A 45 -9.68 -13.11 -9.27
N TYR A 46 -10.45 -13.31 -10.34
CA TYR A 46 -11.64 -12.49 -10.62
C TYR A 46 -12.70 -12.66 -9.52
N LEU A 47 -12.99 -13.90 -9.13
CA LEU A 47 -13.96 -14.20 -8.08
C LEU A 47 -13.53 -13.60 -6.74
N LEU A 48 -12.24 -13.71 -6.38
CA LEU A 48 -11.68 -13.09 -5.19
C LEU A 48 -11.85 -11.56 -5.23
N ALA A 49 -11.59 -10.92 -6.37
CA ALA A 49 -11.75 -9.48 -6.52
C ALA A 49 -13.21 -9.05 -6.34
N VAL A 50 -14.17 -9.77 -6.95
CA VAL A 50 -15.61 -9.49 -6.80
C VAL A 50 -16.06 -9.67 -5.35
N LEU A 51 -15.64 -10.75 -4.69
CA LEU A 51 -15.96 -10.99 -3.28
C LEU A 51 -15.38 -9.89 -2.39
N MET A 52 -14.12 -9.49 -2.60
CA MET A 52 -13.49 -8.44 -1.82
C MET A 52 -14.19 -7.09 -2.03
N ILE A 53 -14.61 -6.75 -3.25
CA ILE A 53 -15.41 -5.55 -3.51
C ILE A 53 -16.74 -5.61 -2.74
N GLN A 54 -17.44 -6.74 -2.72
CA GLN A 54 -18.71 -6.85 -1.99
C GLN A 54 -18.53 -6.72 -0.47
N ILE A 55 -17.49 -7.36 0.09
CA ILE A 55 -17.17 -7.28 1.52
C ILE A 55 -16.77 -5.85 1.89
N SER A 56 -15.86 -5.27 1.13
CA SER A 56 -15.40 -3.88 1.21
C SER A 56 -16.57 -2.89 1.30
N GLN A 57 -17.50 -2.96 0.35
CA GLN A 57 -18.63 -2.03 0.30
C GLN A 57 -19.60 -2.22 1.47
N ARG A 58 -19.81 -3.46 1.94
CA ARG A 58 -20.62 -3.72 3.15
C ARG A 58 -19.98 -3.13 4.40
N ILE A 59 -18.66 -3.23 4.53
CA ILE A 59 -17.91 -2.65 5.64
C ILE A 59 -18.02 -1.12 5.62
N VAL A 60 -17.76 -0.49 4.47
CA VAL A 60 -17.90 0.96 4.28
C VAL A 60 -19.32 1.42 4.62
N TYR A 61 -20.33 0.73 4.10
CA TYR A 61 -21.73 1.03 4.39
C TYR A 61 -22.01 0.97 5.90
N THR A 62 -21.52 -0.07 6.57
CA THR A 62 -21.75 -0.26 8.01
C THR A 62 -21.05 0.82 8.84
N MET A 63 -19.78 1.12 8.53
CA MET A 63 -19.03 2.20 9.18
C MET A 63 -19.71 3.55 8.99
N ARG A 64 -20.10 3.90 7.74
CA ARG A 64 -20.80 5.16 7.45
C ARG A 64 -22.13 5.24 8.18
N ARG A 65 -22.90 4.15 8.24
CA ARG A 65 -24.17 4.11 8.95
C ARG A 65 -23.97 4.32 10.45
N GLN A 66 -23.07 3.57 11.09
CA GLN A 66 -22.77 3.69 12.52
C GLN A 66 -22.26 5.09 12.88
N LEU A 67 -21.36 5.63 12.06
CA LEU A 67 -20.82 6.97 12.28
C LEU A 67 -21.92 8.04 12.13
N PHE A 68 -22.80 7.91 11.14
CA PHE A 68 -23.92 8.83 10.95
C PHE A 68 -24.95 8.74 12.08
N GLU A 69 -25.38 7.53 12.44
CA GLU A 69 -26.27 7.28 13.60
C GLU A 69 -25.68 7.88 14.88
N LYS A 70 -24.37 7.73 15.08
CA LYS A 70 -23.69 8.32 16.22
C LYS A 70 -23.72 9.83 16.18
N LEU A 71 -23.34 10.44 15.07
CA LEU A 71 -23.34 11.90 14.91
C LEU A 71 -24.72 12.51 15.18
N THR A 72 -25.81 11.84 14.77
CA THR A 72 -27.17 12.33 15.07
C THR A 72 -27.56 12.26 16.54
N ALA A 73 -26.87 11.43 17.34
CA ALA A 73 -27.11 11.28 18.77
C ALA A 73 -26.11 12.06 19.63
N LEU A 74 -25.15 12.78 19.04
CA LEU A 74 -24.17 13.56 19.80
C LEU A 74 -24.76 14.91 20.23
N PRO A 75 -24.37 15.43 21.41
CA PRO A 75 -24.82 16.72 21.89
C PRO A 75 -24.31 17.85 20.98
N VAL A 76 -25.05 18.96 20.92
CA VAL A 76 -24.70 20.15 20.11
C VAL A 76 -23.29 20.67 20.44
N SER A 77 -22.86 20.58 21.70
CA SER A 77 -21.53 20.98 22.15
C SER A 77 -20.37 20.28 21.42
N TYR A 78 -20.59 19.07 20.90
CA TYR A 78 -19.62 18.38 20.08
C TYR A 78 -19.35 19.13 18.77
N PHE A 79 -20.40 19.64 18.13
CA PHE A 79 -20.32 20.39 16.88
C PHE A 79 -19.78 21.81 17.07
N ASP A 80 -19.96 22.39 18.26
CA ASP A 80 -19.37 23.69 18.60
C ASP A 80 -17.84 23.61 18.80
N THR A 81 -17.33 22.44 19.20
CA THR A 81 -15.90 22.20 19.48
C THR A 81 -15.13 21.58 18.32
N HIS A 82 -15.83 21.00 17.33
CA HIS A 82 -15.23 20.32 16.19
C HIS A 82 -15.62 20.98 14.87
N THR A 83 -14.63 21.17 13.99
CA THR A 83 -14.90 21.76 12.67
C THR A 83 -15.70 20.80 11.78
N THR A 84 -16.69 21.33 11.06
CA THR A 84 -17.51 20.53 10.12
C THR A 84 -16.64 19.83 9.06
N GLY A 85 -15.55 20.46 8.63
CA GLY A 85 -14.60 19.87 7.68
C GLY A 85 -13.92 18.61 8.20
N ASP A 86 -13.50 18.58 9.47
CA ASP A 86 -12.91 17.40 10.11
C ASP A 86 -13.92 16.24 10.18
N ILE A 87 -15.18 16.53 10.52
CA ILE A 87 -16.25 15.52 10.55
C ILE A 87 -16.49 14.92 9.15
N ILE A 88 -16.62 15.76 8.12
CA ILE A 88 -16.83 15.30 6.73
C ILE A 88 -15.63 14.48 6.24
N SER A 89 -14.40 14.90 6.58
CA SER A 89 -13.19 14.18 6.23
C SER A 89 -13.17 12.77 6.83
N ARG A 90 -13.65 12.60 8.07
CA ARG A 90 -13.71 11.28 8.72
C ARG A 90 -14.75 10.36 8.09
N ILE A 91 -15.92 10.88 7.75
CA ILE A 91 -16.99 10.11 7.09
C ILE A 91 -16.59 9.67 5.67
N SER A 92 -15.81 10.52 4.99
CA SER A 92 -15.44 10.28 3.59
C SER A 92 -14.07 9.63 3.50
N TYR A 93 -13.01 10.41 3.72
CA TYR A 93 -11.63 10.04 3.42
C TYR A 93 -11.08 8.96 4.36
N ASP A 94 -11.34 9.06 5.66
CA ASP A 94 -10.81 8.08 6.62
C ASP A 94 -11.44 6.70 6.42
N ILE A 95 -12.77 6.64 6.19
CA ILE A 95 -13.45 5.38 5.90
C ILE A 95 -12.93 4.76 4.60
N ASP A 96 -12.73 5.57 3.56
CA ASP A 96 -12.18 5.09 2.29
C ASP A 96 -10.74 4.57 2.45
N THR A 97 -9.93 5.21 3.30
CA THR A 97 -8.56 4.78 3.63
C THR A 97 -8.56 3.43 4.35
N VAL A 98 -9.41 3.26 5.36
CA VAL A 98 -9.56 1.97 6.07
C VAL A 98 -10.02 0.88 5.08
N ASN A 99 -10.94 1.22 4.19
CA ASN A 99 -11.47 0.30 3.21
C ASN A 99 -10.43 -0.18 2.18
N ALA A 100 -9.64 0.75 1.64
CA ALA A 100 -8.55 0.42 0.72
C ALA A 100 -7.58 -0.57 1.37
N SER A 101 -7.21 -0.32 2.64
CA SER A 101 -6.28 -1.18 3.34
C SER A 101 -6.81 -2.58 3.63
N LEU A 102 -8.09 -2.69 4.00
CA LEU A 102 -8.72 -3.99 4.23
C LEU A 102 -8.89 -4.82 2.95
N SER A 103 -9.19 -4.16 1.84
CA SER A 103 -9.65 -4.81 0.61
C SER A 103 -8.51 -5.11 -0.36
N GLN A 104 -7.50 -4.24 -0.41
CA GLN A 104 -6.40 -4.32 -1.35
C GLN A 104 -5.09 -4.69 -0.64
N ASP A 105 -4.66 -3.88 0.34
CA ASP A 105 -3.33 -4.05 0.95
C ASP A 105 -3.21 -5.39 1.67
N LEU A 106 -4.22 -5.77 2.46
CA LEU A 106 -4.22 -7.04 3.17
C LEU A 106 -4.15 -8.24 2.21
N VAL A 107 -4.93 -8.21 1.12
CA VAL A 107 -4.92 -9.26 0.09
C VAL A 107 -3.56 -9.30 -0.60
N GLN A 108 -2.97 -8.14 -0.88
CA GLN A 108 -1.67 -8.01 -1.50
C GLN A 108 -0.55 -8.55 -0.60
N VAL A 109 -0.57 -8.27 0.71
CA VAL A 109 0.39 -8.85 1.67
C VAL A 109 0.28 -10.37 1.69
N MET A 110 -0.94 -10.91 1.83
CA MET A 110 -1.14 -12.35 1.88
C MET A 110 -0.69 -13.01 0.58
N THR A 111 -0.99 -12.41 -0.56
CA THR A 111 -0.54 -12.88 -1.87
C THR A 111 0.97 -12.82 -2.01
N SER A 112 1.61 -11.74 -1.56
CA SER A 112 3.05 -11.55 -1.59
C SER A 112 3.78 -12.54 -0.68
N VAL A 113 3.32 -12.72 0.56
CA VAL A 113 3.87 -13.70 1.51
C VAL A 113 3.74 -15.12 0.93
N TYR A 114 2.55 -15.49 0.44
CA TYR A 114 2.34 -16.79 -0.21
C TYR A 114 3.23 -16.98 -1.43
N THR A 115 3.37 -15.95 -2.27
CA THR A 115 4.18 -16.01 -3.49
C THR A 115 5.66 -16.16 -3.16
N VAL A 116 6.18 -15.41 -2.19
CA VAL A 116 7.58 -15.45 -1.76
C VAL A 116 7.91 -16.80 -1.11
N ILE A 117 7.13 -17.22 -0.11
CA ILE A 117 7.35 -18.49 0.60
C ILE A 117 7.17 -19.67 -0.35
N GLY A 118 6.10 -19.66 -1.15
CA GLY A 118 5.83 -20.71 -2.12
C GLY A 118 6.93 -20.82 -3.18
N SER A 119 7.39 -19.69 -3.74
CA SER A 119 8.51 -19.70 -4.69
C SER A 119 9.80 -20.21 -4.05
N LEU A 120 10.08 -19.85 -2.79
CA LEU A 120 11.26 -20.33 -2.06
C LEU A 120 11.21 -21.86 -1.87
N VAL A 121 10.05 -22.40 -1.51
CA VAL A 121 9.84 -23.85 -1.36
C VAL A 121 10.06 -24.57 -2.69
N PHE A 122 9.51 -24.06 -3.79
CA PHE A 122 9.73 -24.66 -5.12
C PHE A 122 11.20 -24.57 -5.57
N MET A 123 11.86 -23.43 -5.34
CA MET A 123 13.30 -23.27 -5.62
C MET A 123 14.13 -24.27 -4.81
N TRP A 124 13.75 -24.52 -3.55
CA TRP A 124 14.41 -25.50 -2.68
C TRP A 124 14.27 -26.94 -3.17
N GLN A 125 13.13 -27.26 -3.77
CA GLN A 125 12.91 -28.57 -4.39
C GLN A 125 13.70 -28.75 -5.69
N ILE A 126 13.95 -27.67 -6.44
CA ILE A 126 14.69 -27.72 -7.71
C ILE A 126 16.19 -27.88 -7.46
N SER A 127 16.80 -26.92 -6.75
CA SER A 127 18.25 -26.94 -6.55
C SER A 127 18.67 -26.04 -5.38
N LYS A 128 19.16 -26.66 -4.30
CA LYS A 128 19.65 -25.95 -3.11
C LYS A 128 20.92 -25.11 -3.37
N PRO A 129 21.88 -25.54 -4.21
CA PRO A 129 23.07 -24.74 -4.52
C PRO A 129 22.75 -23.39 -5.16
N LEU A 130 21.78 -23.32 -6.09
CA LEU A 130 21.41 -22.03 -6.70
C LEU A 130 20.75 -21.07 -5.69
N ILE A 131 20.17 -21.58 -4.60
CA ILE A 131 19.63 -20.72 -3.53
C ILE A 131 20.74 -19.95 -2.83
N ALA A 132 21.98 -20.45 -2.79
CA ALA A 132 23.10 -19.70 -2.20
C ALA A 132 23.34 -18.37 -2.94
N VAL A 133 23.20 -18.36 -4.27
CA VAL A 133 23.24 -17.12 -5.06
C VAL A 133 22.14 -16.17 -4.59
N PHE A 134 20.93 -16.69 -4.41
CA PHE A 134 19.77 -15.92 -3.97
C PHE A 134 19.91 -15.39 -2.54
N ALA A 135 20.47 -16.20 -1.64
CA ALA A 135 20.76 -15.87 -0.25
C ALA A 135 21.79 -14.74 -0.14
N VAL A 136 22.59 -14.47 -1.16
CA VAL A 136 23.49 -13.30 -1.23
C VAL A 136 22.80 -12.13 -1.91
N THR A 137 22.16 -12.34 -3.07
CA THR A 137 21.62 -11.23 -3.88
C THR A 137 20.40 -10.56 -3.23
N VAL A 138 19.54 -11.31 -2.54
CA VAL A 138 18.35 -10.73 -1.90
C VAL A 138 18.72 -9.83 -0.72
N PRO A 139 19.53 -10.27 0.27
CA PRO A 139 19.98 -9.38 1.34
C PRO A 139 20.77 -8.18 0.82
N ALA A 140 21.60 -8.36 -0.21
CA ALA A 140 22.31 -7.25 -0.85
C ALA A 140 21.34 -6.21 -1.44
N SER A 141 20.28 -6.65 -2.13
CA SER A 141 19.22 -5.78 -2.65
C SER A 141 18.46 -5.03 -1.55
N ILE A 142 18.11 -5.74 -0.46
CA ILE A 142 17.42 -5.14 0.71
C ILE A 142 18.33 -4.11 1.40
N LEU A 143 19.60 -4.44 1.63
CA LEU A 143 20.58 -3.54 2.25
C LEU A 143 20.83 -2.30 1.39
N PHE A 144 20.99 -2.47 0.08
CA PHE A 144 21.13 -1.37 -0.87
C PHE A 144 19.91 -0.46 -0.85
N THR A 145 18.71 -1.04 -0.93
CA THR A 145 17.44 -0.30 -0.88
C THR A 145 17.31 0.46 0.44
N ARG A 146 17.57 -0.19 1.58
CA ARG A 146 17.56 0.48 2.89
C ARG A 146 18.55 1.63 2.98
N TYR A 147 19.79 1.41 2.52
CA TYR A 147 20.83 2.44 2.53
C TYR A 147 20.43 3.67 1.69
N ARG A 148 19.96 3.44 0.46
CA ARG A 148 19.52 4.51 -0.44
C ARG A 148 18.27 5.20 0.07
N SER A 149 17.25 4.45 0.48
CA SER A 149 16.01 5.01 1.04
C SER A 149 16.28 5.88 2.27
N LYS A 150 17.22 5.50 3.15
CA LYS A 150 17.61 6.32 4.31
C LYS A 150 18.20 7.67 3.90
N ARG A 151 18.92 7.75 2.77
CA ARG A 151 19.48 9.01 2.24
C ARG A 151 18.47 9.84 1.44
N VAL A 152 17.55 9.18 0.74
CA VAL A 152 16.57 9.81 -0.13
C VAL A 152 15.36 10.35 0.65
N ARG A 153 14.91 9.64 1.70
CA ARG A 153 13.77 10.03 2.54
C ARG A 153 13.82 11.47 3.08
N PRO A 154 14.94 12.00 3.62
CA PRO A 154 14.99 13.40 4.07
C PRO A 154 14.85 14.42 2.93
N LEU A 155 15.25 14.08 1.70
CA LEU A 155 15.08 14.95 0.54
C LEU A 155 13.60 15.09 0.16
N PHE A 156 12.84 13.98 0.18
CA PHE A 156 11.38 14.02 0.00
C PHE A 156 10.69 14.81 1.11
N HIS A 157 11.20 14.73 2.35
CA HIS A 157 10.68 15.56 3.44
C HIS A 157 10.95 17.05 3.19
N ARG A 158 12.17 17.43 2.78
CA ARG A 158 12.53 18.80 2.40
C ARG A 158 11.68 19.32 1.24
N ARG A 159 11.45 18.50 0.20
CA ARG A 159 10.53 18.79 -0.91
C ARG A 159 9.13 19.11 -0.39
N SER A 160 8.59 18.28 0.49
CA SER A 160 7.26 18.49 1.08
C SER A 160 7.18 19.79 1.88
N GLN A 161 8.19 20.08 2.72
CA GLN A 161 8.25 21.32 3.49
C GLN A 161 8.30 22.58 2.59
N LYS A 162 9.16 22.58 1.56
CA LYS A 162 9.29 23.71 0.64
C LYS A 162 8.04 23.93 -0.21
N LEU A 163 7.40 22.85 -0.65
CA LEU A 163 6.13 22.92 -1.36
C LEU A 163 5.00 23.44 -0.46
N GLY A 164 4.94 22.99 0.79
CA GLY A 164 4.00 23.52 1.79
C GLY A 164 4.19 25.01 2.05
N ALA A 165 5.42 25.48 2.18
CA ALA A 165 5.73 26.90 2.33
C ALA A 165 5.36 27.74 1.09
N LEU A 166 5.52 27.19 -0.11
CA LEU A 166 5.07 27.82 -1.36
C LEU A 166 3.54 27.92 -1.42
N ASN A 167 2.85 26.83 -1.11
CA ASN A 167 1.38 26.79 -1.12
C ASN A 167 0.77 27.71 -0.07
N GLY A 168 1.29 27.70 1.17
CA GLY A 168 0.84 28.62 2.22
C GLY A 168 1.06 30.08 1.85
N TYR A 169 2.19 30.40 1.21
CA TYR A 169 2.43 31.74 0.69
C TYR A 169 1.45 32.10 -0.43
N ALA A 170 1.16 31.17 -1.35
CA ALA A 170 0.17 31.41 -2.41
C ALA A 170 -1.23 31.68 -1.83
N GLU A 171 -1.65 30.92 -0.82
CA GLU A 171 -2.94 31.06 -0.15
C GLU A 171 -3.08 32.40 0.57
N GLU A 172 -2.04 32.82 1.30
CA GLU A 172 -1.99 34.13 1.98
C GLU A 172 -2.08 35.28 0.96
N MET A 173 -1.35 35.20 -0.15
CA MET A 173 -1.36 36.25 -1.17
C MET A 173 -2.68 36.30 -1.96
N LEU A 174 -3.30 35.14 -2.23
CA LEU A 174 -4.62 35.08 -2.87
C LEU A 174 -5.70 35.69 -1.96
N SER A 175 -5.66 35.35 -0.67
CA SER A 175 -6.58 35.91 0.33
C SER A 175 -6.37 37.42 0.50
N GLY A 176 -5.12 37.87 0.45
CA GLY A 176 -4.70 39.27 0.59
C GLY A 176 -4.70 40.08 -0.71
N ASN A 177 -5.20 39.56 -1.84
CA ASN A 177 -5.02 40.16 -3.16
C ASN A 177 -5.51 41.62 -3.24
N ARG A 178 -6.65 41.93 -2.62
CA ARG A 178 -7.19 43.30 -2.59
C ARG A 178 -6.24 44.28 -1.90
N THR A 179 -5.61 43.86 -0.80
CA THR A 179 -4.61 44.65 -0.08
C THR A 179 -3.36 44.85 -0.92
N ILE A 180 -2.89 43.79 -1.59
CA ILE A 180 -1.70 43.86 -2.46
C ILE A 180 -1.91 44.87 -3.59
N CYS A 181 -3.05 44.83 -4.27
CA CYS A 181 -3.40 45.80 -5.31
C CYS A 181 -3.58 47.22 -4.77
N ALA A 182 -4.19 47.38 -3.59
CA ALA A 182 -4.38 48.69 -2.97
C ALA A 182 -3.05 49.39 -2.63
N TYR A 183 -2.01 48.63 -2.26
CA TYR A 183 -0.67 49.14 -1.98
C TYR A 183 0.29 49.11 -3.18
N HIS A 184 -0.17 48.65 -4.35
CA HIS A 184 0.62 48.52 -5.59
C HIS A 184 1.92 47.70 -5.38
N ARG A 185 1.80 46.54 -4.71
CA ARG A 185 2.93 45.67 -4.33
C ARG A 185 3.02 44.36 -5.13
N GLU A 186 2.32 44.26 -6.26
CA GLU A 186 2.22 43.05 -7.08
C GLU A 186 3.60 42.51 -7.50
N ASP A 187 4.48 43.38 -8.00
CA ASP A 187 5.82 42.99 -8.45
C ASP A 187 6.70 42.45 -7.31
N GLU A 188 6.58 43.05 -6.12
CA GLU A 188 7.32 42.58 -4.94
C GLU A 188 6.85 41.19 -4.51
N ILE A 189 5.53 40.99 -4.48
CA ILE A 189 4.93 39.69 -4.15
C ILE A 189 5.30 38.64 -5.19
N CYS A 190 5.27 38.97 -6.48
CA CYS A 190 5.70 38.07 -7.56
C CYS A 190 7.17 37.70 -7.42
N ARG A 191 8.04 38.66 -7.07
CA ARG A 191 9.46 38.38 -6.82
C ARG A 191 9.66 37.44 -5.63
N ARG A 192 8.96 37.67 -4.52
CA ARG A 192 9.00 36.81 -3.32
C ARG A 192 8.41 35.41 -3.59
N PHE A 193 7.39 35.32 -4.43
CA PHE A 193 6.86 34.05 -4.93
C PHE A 193 7.93 33.33 -5.75
N GLY A 194 8.58 34.02 -6.69
CA GLY A 194 9.65 33.47 -7.53
C GLY A 194 10.80 32.85 -6.73
N VAL A 195 11.24 33.49 -5.64
CA VAL A 195 12.26 32.93 -4.73
C VAL A 195 11.79 31.62 -4.09
N ARG A 196 10.57 31.58 -3.55
CA ARG A 196 10.01 30.36 -2.93
C ARG A 196 9.75 29.26 -3.95
N ASN A 197 9.33 29.64 -5.16
CA ASN A 197 9.13 28.71 -6.25
C ASN A 197 10.45 28.07 -6.68
N LYS A 198 11.53 28.87 -6.77
CA LYS A 198 12.87 28.34 -7.05
C LYS A 198 13.34 27.39 -5.95
N ASP A 199 13.18 27.75 -4.68
CA ASP A 199 13.50 26.87 -3.54
C ASP A 199 12.74 25.54 -3.59
N ALA A 200 11.44 25.58 -3.93
CA ALA A 200 10.61 24.38 -4.06
C ALA A 200 11.02 23.54 -5.28
N MET A 201 11.33 24.20 -6.39
CA MET A 201 11.82 23.57 -7.62
C MET A 201 13.17 22.87 -7.37
N ASP A 202 14.13 23.53 -6.73
CA ASP A 202 15.45 22.96 -6.42
C ASP A 202 15.32 21.75 -5.48
N ALA A 203 14.48 21.85 -4.44
CA ALA A 203 14.19 20.74 -3.55
C ALA A 203 13.49 19.57 -4.25
N TYR A 204 12.60 19.86 -5.21
CA TYR A 204 11.94 18.87 -6.04
C TYR A 204 12.95 18.14 -6.93
N TYR A 205 13.77 18.87 -7.67
CA TYR A 205 14.82 18.30 -8.52
C TYR A 205 15.78 17.43 -7.74
N GLU A 206 16.24 17.88 -6.58
CA GLU A 206 17.14 17.11 -5.72
C GLU A 206 16.49 15.80 -5.28
N ALA A 207 15.27 15.85 -4.73
CA ALA A 207 14.54 14.66 -4.29
C ALA A 207 14.30 13.66 -5.43
N GLU A 208 13.86 14.15 -6.59
CA GLU A 208 13.53 13.32 -7.74
C GLU A 208 14.78 12.73 -8.40
N TYR A 209 15.86 13.51 -8.54
CA TYR A 209 17.12 13.03 -9.10
C TYR A 209 17.69 11.85 -8.30
N TYR A 210 17.74 11.98 -6.97
CA TYR A 210 18.23 10.88 -6.13
C TYR A 210 17.21 9.74 -6.02
N GLY A 211 15.91 10.04 -6.06
CA GLY A 211 14.82 9.06 -6.02
C GLY A 211 14.74 8.19 -7.27
N ALA A 212 14.80 8.80 -8.46
CA ALA A 212 14.65 8.12 -9.75
C ALA A 212 15.67 7.00 -9.99
N THR A 213 16.85 7.09 -9.36
CA THR A 213 17.90 6.07 -9.47
C THR A 213 17.62 4.79 -8.68
N LEU A 214 16.70 4.79 -7.70
CA LEU A 214 16.39 3.63 -6.87
C LEU A 214 15.85 2.45 -7.71
N GLY A 215 14.82 2.70 -8.52
CA GLY A 215 14.16 1.67 -9.34
C GLY A 215 15.10 0.98 -10.32
N PRO A 216 15.81 1.72 -11.20
CA PRO A 216 16.81 1.15 -12.11
C PRO A 216 17.92 0.38 -11.38
N SER A 217 18.37 0.86 -10.21
CA SER A 217 19.42 0.18 -9.43
C SER A 217 18.94 -1.15 -8.86
N VAL A 218 17.72 -1.22 -8.33
CA VAL A 218 17.10 -2.48 -7.88
C VAL A 218 16.90 -3.44 -9.06
N ASN A 219 16.44 -2.94 -10.20
CA ASN A 219 16.33 -3.73 -11.43
C ASN A 219 17.67 -4.26 -11.91
N PHE A 220 18.75 -3.47 -11.81
CA PHE A 220 20.10 -3.91 -12.13
C PHE A 220 20.54 -5.07 -11.22
N ILE A 221 20.35 -4.96 -9.90
CA ILE A 221 20.67 -6.04 -8.94
C ILE A 221 19.87 -7.32 -9.26
N ASN A 222 18.58 -7.18 -9.60
CA ASN A 222 17.73 -8.30 -9.95
C ASN A 222 18.18 -8.98 -11.25
N ASN A 223 18.49 -8.22 -12.29
CA ASN A 223 19.01 -8.77 -13.56
C ASN A 223 20.40 -9.39 -13.40
N PHE A 224 21.24 -8.81 -12.55
CA PHE A 224 22.54 -9.38 -12.19
C PHE A 224 22.37 -10.71 -11.47
N SER A 225 21.44 -10.81 -10.52
CA SER A 225 21.09 -12.08 -9.85
C SER A 225 20.62 -13.14 -10.85
N ILE A 226 19.74 -12.79 -11.79
CA ILE A 226 19.30 -13.71 -12.85
C ILE A 226 20.46 -14.14 -13.74
N SER A 227 21.39 -13.24 -14.06
CA SER A 227 22.57 -13.56 -14.86
C SER A 227 23.48 -14.56 -14.13
N LEU A 228 23.71 -14.38 -12.83
CA LEU A 228 24.45 -15.34 -12.01
C LEU A 228 23.74 -16.70 -11.95
N ILE A 229 22.41 -16.71 -11.78
CA ILE A 229 21.60 -17.94 -11.82
C ILE A 229 21.77 -18.67 -13.15
N MET A 230 21.77 -17.96 -14.27
CA MET A 230 21.99 -18.56 -15.59
C MET A 230 23.40 -19.13 -15.74
N ILE A 231 24.43 -18.42 -15.28
CA ILE A 231 25.83 -18.88 -15.34
C ILE A 231 26.01 -20.13 -14.46
N PHE A 232 25.69 -20.05 -13.16
CA PHE A 232 25.85 -21.16 -12.23
C PHE A 232 24.91 -22.32 -12.55
N GLY A 233 23.67 -22.04 -12.95
CA GLY A 233 22.71 -23.04 -13.40
C GLY A 233 23.15 -23.77 -14.67
N GLY A 234 23.74 -23.03 -15.63
CA GLY A 234 24.34 -23.61 -16.83
C GLY A 234 25.54 -24.50 -16.51
N ILE A 235 26.44 -24.06 -15.62
CA ILE A 235 27.57 -24.87 -15.14
C ILE A 235 27.07 -26.16 -14.46
N LEU A 236 26.10 -26.05 -13.55
CA LEU A 236 25.49 -27.20 -12.87
C LEU A 236 24.84 -28.17 -13.87
N TYR A 237 24.12 -27.65 -14.86
CA TYR A 237 23.55 -28.44 -15.94
C TYR A 237 24.62 -29.20 -16.73
N MET A 238 25.74 -28.56 -17.10
CA MET A 238 26.84 -29.22 -17.82
C MET A 238 27.46 -30.36 -17.01
N TYR A 239 27.73 -30.15 -15.71
CA TYR A 239 28.23 -31.22 -14.83
C TYR A 239 27.20 -32.34 -14.62
N SER A 240 25.92 -31.99 -14.59
CA SER A 240 24.82 -32.95 -14.51
C SER A 240 24.73 -33.83 -15.77
N GLN A 241 24.96 -33.26 -16.95
CA GLN A 241 24.98 -34.00 -18.23
C GLN A 241 26.22 -34.89 -18.37
N ASN A 242 27.36 -34.46 -17.84
CA ASN A 242 28.60 -35.24 -17.84
C ASN A 242 28.59 -36.40 -16.83
N GLY A 243 27.49 -36.61 -16.10
CA GLY A 243 27.34 -37.68 -15.11
C GLY A 243 28.08 -37.42 -13.80
N THR A 244 28.68 -36.24 -13.62
CA THR A 244 29.39 -35.85 -12.39
C THR A 244 28.42 -35.77 -11.20
N PHE A 245 27.19 -35.34 -11.45
CA PHE A 245 26.12 -35.30 -10.45
C PHE A 245 25.05 -36.33 -10.79
N ALA A 246 24.85 -37.31 -9.90
CA ALA A 246 23.81 -38.32 -10.07
C ALA A 246 22.42 -37.70 -10.03
N ALA A 247 21.48 -38.27 -10.79
CA ALA A 247 20.06 -37.92 -10.73
C ALA A 247 19.54 -38.05 -9.30
N GLY A 248 18.96 -36.97 -8.77
CA GLY A 248 18.51 -36.89 -7.37
C GLY A 248 19.55 -36.33 -6.37
N SER A 249 20.78 -36.05 -6.82
CA SER A 249 21.75 -35.32 -5.99
C SER A 249 21.35 -33.85 -5.82
N LEU A 250 21.83 -33.23 -4.74
CA LEU A 250 21.56 -31.81 -4.43
C LEU A 250 21.95 -30.84 -5.57
N PHE A 251 22.90 -31.25 -6.41
CA PHE A 251 23.52 -30.47 -7.48
C PHE A 251 23.01 -30.83 -8.88
N PHE A 252 22.17 -31.87 -8.99
CA PHE A 252 21.55 -32.25 -10.25
C PHE A 252 20.52 -31.20 -10.66
N ILE A 253 20.58 -30.73 -11.91
CA ILE A 253 19.59 -29.80 -12.45
C ILE A 253 19.37 -30.08 -13.92
N THR A 254 18.11 -30.01 -14.33
CA THR A 254 17.69 -30.13 -15.73
C THR A 254 17.59 -28.74 -16.38
N LEU A 255 17.50 -28.68 -17.71
CA LEU A 255 17.36 -27.42 -18.41
C LEU A 255 16.04 -26.71 -18.02
N GLY A 256 14.97 -27.49 -17.86
CA GLY A 256 13.69 -27.06 -17.32
C GLY A 256 13.78 -26.57 -15.87
N GLY A 257 14.60 -27.23 -15.04
CA GLY A 257 14.91 -26.79 -13.67
C GLY A 257 15.57 -25.41 -13.63
N VAL A 258 16.52 -25.12 -14.52
CA VAL A 258 17.14 -23.78 -14.63
C VAL A 258 16.09 -22.75 -15.04
N ALA A 259 15.26 -23.06 -16.04
CA ALA A 259 14.20 -22.16 -16.51
C ALA A 259 13.15 -21.88 -15.42
N GLN A 260 12.70 -22.91 -14.70
CA GLN A 260 11.83 -22.80 -13.53
C GLN A 260 12.43 -21.87 -12.48
N PHE A 261 13.71 -22.06 -12.15
CA PHE A 261 14.40 -21.28 -11.13
C PHE A 261 14.46 -19.79 -11.49
N VAL A 262 14.75 -19.46 -12.75
CA VAL A 262 14.74 -18.07 -13.24
C VAL A 262 13.34 -17.45 -13.10
N GLN A 263 12.28 -18.19 -13.44
CA GLN A 263 10.91 -17.71 -13.32
C GLN A 263 10.49 -17.46 -11.85
N TYR A 264 10.85 -18.36 -10.93
CA TYR A 264 10.60 -18.17 -9.51
C TYR A 264 11.43 -17.03 -8.92
N SER A 265 12.70 -16.91 -9.31
CA SER A 265 13.60 -15.83 -8.89
C SER A 265 13.01 -14.44 -9.18
N ARG A 266 12.39 -14.24 -10.35
CA ARG A 266 11.72 -12.99 -10.72
C ARG A 266 10.57 -12.62 -9.78
N LYS A 267 9.93 -13.59 -9.11
CA LYS A 267 8.80 -13.33 -8.19
C LYS A 267 9.22 -12.65 -6.89
N PHE A 268 10.51 -12.61 -6.55
CA PHE A 268 11.00 -11.94 -5.34
C PHE A 268 11.27 -10.44 -5.54
N ALA A 269 11.44 -9.99 -6.79
CA ALA A 269 11.78 -8.60 -7.10
C ALA A 269 10.64 -7.62 -6.75
N GLY A 270 9.39 -7.99 -7.01
CA GLY A 270 8.21 -7.15 -6.78
C GLY A 270 7.89 -6.94 -5.29
N PRO A 271 7.68 -8.01 -4.51
CA PRO A 271 7.25 -7.92 -3.11
C PRO A 271 8.17 -7.09 -2.20
N ILE A 272 9.48 -7.06 -2.48
CA ILE A 272 10.45 -6.30 -1.70
C ILE A 272 10.16 -4.79 -1.77
N ASN A 273 9.76 -4.29 -2.94
CA ASN A 273 9.44 -2.86 -3.12
C ASN A 273 8.06 -2.51 -2.57
N GLU A 274 7.09 -3.42 -2.71
CA GLU A 274 5.71 -3.20 -2.27
C GLU A 274 5.58 -3.19 -0.74
N PHE A 275 6.39 -3.99 -0.02
CA PHE A 275 6.29 -4.13 1.43
C PHE A 275 6.40 -2.80 2.18
N ALA A 276 7.25 -1.88 1.73
CA ALA A 276 7.42 -0.57 2.36
C ALA A 276 6.21 0.35 2.16
N ASN A 277 5.57 0.30 0.99
CA ASN A 277 4.37 1.08 0.69
C ASN A 277 3.20 0.58 1.52
N ILE A 278 3.01 -0.75 1.56
CA ILE A 278 1.93 -1.37 2.32
C ILE A 278 2.03 -1.04 3.82
N LEU A 279 3.24 -1.02 4.40
CA LEU A 279 3.41 -0.60 5.80
C LEU A 279 2.97 0.86 6.06
N ASN A 280 3.21 1.77 5.12
CA ASN A 280 2.77 3.16 5.25
C ASN A 280 1.25 3.27 5.09
N GLU A 281 0.66 2.48 4.19
CA GLU A 281 -0.79 2.42 3.98
C GLU A 281 -1.49 1.87 5.24
N PHE A 282 -0.98 0.79 5.85
CA PHE A 282 -1.49 0.27 7.11
C PHE A 282 -1.40 1.29 8.25
N GLN A 283 -0.29 2.01 8.39
CA GLN A 283 -0.18 3.08 9.40
C GLN A 283 -1.23 4.18 9.18
N SER A 284 -1.46 4.56 7.93
CA SER A 284 -2.47 5.54 7.56
C SER A 284 -3.88 5.04 7.88
N ALA A 285 -4.15 3.77 7.58
CA ALA A 285 -5.42 3.12 7.88
C ALA A 285 -5.67 2.99 9.38
N PHE A 286 -4.66 2.66 10.20
CA PHE A 286 -4.82 2.61 11.66
C PHE A 286 -5.10 3.99 12.25
N ALA A 287 -4.40 5.03 11.79
CA ALA A 287 -4.67 6.39 12.24
C ALA A 287 -6.07 6.88 11.81
N ALA A 288 -6.53 6.51 10.62
CA ALA A 288 -7.88 6.78 10.14
C ALA A 288 -8.94 6.03 10.98
N ALA A 289 -8.71 4.75 11.26
CA ALA A 289 -9.58 3.94 12.10
C ALA A 289 -9.68 4.52 13.52
N GLU A 290 -8.57 4.92 14.14
CA GLU A 290 -8.54 5.54 15.46
C GLU A 290 -9.43 6.81 15.51
N ARG A 291 -9.35 7.67 14.48
CA ARG A 291 -10.19 8.87 14.40
C ARG A 291 -11.67 8.58 14.23
N ILE A 292 -12.03 7.51 13.50
CA ILE A 292 -13.42 7.07 13.32
C ILE A 292 -13.94 6.48 14.63
N PHE A 293 -13.21 5.56 15.24
CA PHE A 293 -13.61 4.93 16.50
C PHE A 293 -13.74 5.94 17.63
N ARG A 294 -12.88 6.96 17.68
CA ARG A 294 -13.02 8.06 18.65
C ARG A 294 -14.38 8.77 18.58
N ILE A 295 -14.99 8.89 17.38
CA ILE A 295 -16.34 9.47 17.25
C ILE A 295 -17.41 8.46 17.66
N ILE A 296 -17.27 7.21 17.23
CA ILE A 296 -18.21 6.14 17.56
C ILE A 296 -18.31 5.94 19.08
N ASP A 297 -17.18 6.07 19.78
CA ASP A 297 -17.06 5.90 21.24
C ASP A 297 -17.40 7.17 22.05
N GLU A 298 -17.66 8.30 21.39
CA GLU A 298 -18.04 9.55 22.06
C GLU A 298 -19.37 9.39 22.82
N GLN A 299 -19.58 10.08 23.94
CA GLN A 299 -20.83 9.89 24.70
C GLN A 299 -22.02 10.56 23.97
N PRO A 300 -23.13 9.83 23.71
CA PRO A 300 -24.32 10.44 23.13
C PRO A 300 -24.99 11.38 24.13
N GLU A 301 -25.90 12.21 23.64
CA GLU A 301 -26.77 13.04 24.47
C GLU A 301 -27.54 12.16 25.46
N SER A 302 -27.63 12.63 26.71
CA SER A 302 -28.29 11.87 27.76
C SER A 302 -29.77 11.72 27.43
N PRO A 303 -30.34 10.50 27.50
CA PRO A 303 -31.76 10.33 27.27
C PRO A 303 -32.57 11.05 28.35
N ASP A 304 -33.80 11.41 28.00
CA ASP A 304 -34.75 11.95 28.96
C ASP A 304 -34.93 10.99 30.15
N PRO A 305 -35.20 11.51 31.36
CA PRO A 305 -35.58 10.71 32.50
C PRO A 305 -36.77 9.78 32.16
N ALA A 306 -36.78 8.57 32.74
CA ALA A 306 -37.81 7.57 32.42
C ALA A 306 -39.26 8.02 32.73
N ASP A 307 -39.40 9.02 33.60
CA ASP A 307 -40.66 9.64 34.04
C ASP A 307 -40.93 10.99 33.36
N ALA A 308 -40.17 11.35 32.32
CA ALA A 308 -40.38 12.60 31.60
C ALA A 308 -41.80 12.68 31.01
N PRO A 309 -42.61 13.70 31.36
CA PRO A 309 -43.98 13.79 30.90
C PRO A 309 -44.03 14.16 29.42
N ALA A 310 -44.91 13.47 28.66
CA ALA A 310 -45.17 13.84 27.28
C ALA A 310 -45.86 15.22 27.20
N LEU A 311 -45.27 16.13 26.44
CA LEU A 311 -45.83 17.48 26.27
C LEU A 311 -47.18 17.41 25.54
N SER A 312 -48.28 17.82 26.17
CA SER A 312 -49.59 17.95 25.53
C SER A 312 -50.34 19.20 26.03
N GLY A 313 -50.92 19.97 25.10
CA GLY A 313 -51.72 21.16 25.43
C GLY A 313 -50.93 22.33 26.07
N VAL A 314 -49.89 22.82 25.39
CA VAL A 314 -49.03 23.90 25.90
C VAL A 314 -49.56 25.31 25.62
N SER A 315 -49.47 26.19 26.61
CA SER A 315 -49.78 27.64 26.50
C SER A 315 -48.58 28.51 26.12
N GLY A 316 -47.38 27.94 26.02
CA GLY A 316 -46.16 28.64 25.61
C GLY A 316 -45.54 29.56 26.67
N LYS A 317 -45.90 29.42 27.95
CA LYS A 317 -45.23 30.14 29.04
C LYS A 317 -43.83 29.58 29.27
N VAL A 318 -42.81 30.42 29.10
CA VAL A 318 -41.38 30.10 29.34
C VAL A 318 -40.89 30.96 30.49
N GLU A 319 -40.25 30.35 31.49
CA GLU A 319 -39.68 31.03 32.66
C GLU A 319 -38.25 30.53 32.86
N LEU A 320 -37.31 31.45 33.12
CA LEU A 320 -35.92 31.15 33.45
C LEU A 320 -35.71 31.53 34.92
N GLN A 321 -35.33 30.59 35.77
CA GLN A 321 -35.07 30.83 37.20
C GLN A 321 -33.63 30.44 37.56
N ASN A 322 -32.84 31.40 38.03
CA ASN A 322 -31.45 31.21 38.52
C ASN A 322 -30.57 30.37 37.55
N VAL A 323 -30.65 30.66 36.25
CA VAL A 323 -29.94 29.89 35.22
C VAL A 323 -28.54 30.47 35.02
N SER A 324 -27.53 29.69 35.40
CA SER A 324 -26.13 29.98 35.08
C SER A 324 -25.64 29.08 33.93
N PHE A 325 -25.02 29.66 32.90
CA PHE A 325 -24.55 28.91 31.73
C PHE A 325 -23.21 29.44 31.21
N GLY A 326 -22.35 28.54 30.75
CA GLY A 326 -21.11 28.85 30.06
C GLY A 326 -20.64 27.64 29.23
N TYR A 327 -20.06 27.90 28.05
CA TYR A 327 -19.54 26.83 27.18
C TYR A 327 -18.30 26.13 27.74
N SER A 328 -17.59 26.78 28.66
CA SER A 328 -16.42 26.24 29.36
C SER A 328 -16.61 26.39 30.87
N PRO A 329 -16.20 25.42 31.69
CA PRO A 329 -16.39 25.47 33.16
C PRO A 329 -15.79 26.72 33.82
N GLU A 330 -14.72 27.27 33.22
CA GLU A 330 -13.98 28.42 33.75
C GLU A 330 -14.62 29.77 33.41
N LYS A 331 -15.58 29.80 32.49
CA LYS A 331 -16.16 31.06 31.99
C LYS A 331 -17.68 30.98 31.87
N THR A 332 -18.33 31.44 32.93
CA THR A 332 -19.76 31.70 32.96
C THR A 332 -20.11 32.89 32.07
N ILE A 333 -21.15 32.75 31.23
CA ILE A 333 -21.64 33.77 30.30
C ILE A 333 -22.99 34.33 30.75
N LEU A 334 -23.87 33.46 31.25
CA LEU A 334 -25.17 33.84 31.82
C LEU A 334 -25.12 33.59 33.33
N HIS A 335 -25.63 34.55 34.09
CA HIS A 335 -25.65 34.55 35.56
C HIS A 335 -27.06 34.45 36.10
#